data_AF-A0A1W1HRF7-F1
#
_entry.id   AF-A0A1W1HRF7-F1
#
_cell.length_a   1.000
_cell.length_b   1.000
_cell.length_c   1.000
_cell.angle_alpha   90.00
_cell.angle_beta   90.00
_cell.angle_gamma   90.00
#
_symmetry.space_group_name_H-M   'P 1'
#
loop_
_entity.id
_entity.type
_entity.pdbx_description
1 polymer ?
#
loop_
_entity_poly.entity_id
_entity_poly.type
_entity_poly.pdbx_seq_one_letter_code
_entity_poly.pdbx_strand_id
1 'polypeptide(L)'
;MHTRISGFVCAALLCLTGLPASAEVAGSMAIAGHGPEQRVIESLAHAFEKANPRAYIDVVWDDNSKPLDLVKTKQAKIAVTGTAEDGLRSFQIAWDGIAIMVHRSNFTKEVTKQEVAELFSGKYKVWADLGGPDTKVLLIDRPRNENNRDAFEQQLGIAGKIPEGAKVIAKDEKVIKTIAGTLPPHSAVAFVSLGQALEAVASGVPVKLLPVDKIEPETPTVKDGRYTLRRPVLLLSHNEPDPLVEAFEQFALSEDGQKIISESYTPLPKTSSP
;
A
#
# COMPACT_ATOMS: atom_id res chain seq x y z
N MET A 1 -67.94 20.05 56.77
CA MET A 1 -66.58 19.94 57.35
C MET A 1 -65.73 19.07 56.44
N HIS A 2 -64.58 19.60 56.04
CA HIS A 2 -63.69 19.08 55.00
C HIS A 2 -63.11 17.69 55.31
N THR A 3 -62.99 16.82 54.32
CA THR A 3 -61.97 15.75 54.36
C THR A 3 -61.44 15.49 52.96
N ARG A 4 -60.12 15.51 52.88
CA ARG A 4 -59.28 15.71 51.69
C ARG A 4 -59.09 14.41 50.91
N ILE A 5 -59.13 14.52 49.59
CA ILE A 5 -58.65 13.50 48.65
C ILE A 5 -57.11 13.60 48.62
N SER A 6 -56.42 12.64 49.22
CA SER A 6 -54.97 12.48 49.06
C SER A 6 -54.69 11.69 47.78
N GLY A 7 -54.25 12.38 46.73
CA GLY A 7 -53.67 11.76 45.54
C GLY A 7 -52.26 11.25 45.85
N PHE A 8 -52.06 9.94 45.79
CA PHE A 8 -50.73 9.34 45.72
C PHE A 8 -50.20 9.48 44.29
N VAL A 9 -49.30 10.43 44.06
CA VAL A 9 -48.47 10.46 42.85
C VAL A 9 -47.29 9.54 43.09
N CYS A 10 -47.33 8.35 42.50
CA CYS A 10 -46.21 7.42 42.46
C CYS A 10 -45.23 7.93 41.38
N ALA A 11 -44.13 8.55 41.82
CA ALA A 11 -43.05 8.95 40.93
C ALA A 11 -42.29 7.70 40.47
N ALA A 12 -42.60 7.23 39.27
CA ALA A 12 -41.79 6.24 38.59
C ALA A 12 -40.45 6.90 38.20
N LEU A 13 -39.37 6.56 38.92
CA LEU A 13 -38.01 6.85 38.47
C LEU A 13 -37.74 6.01 37.21
N LEU A 14 -37.89 6.64 36.04
CA LEU A 14 -37.27 6.14 34.81
C LEU A 14 -35.76 6.33 34.94
N CYS A 15 -35.06 5.26 35.34
CA CYS A 15 -33.63 5.13 35.12
C CYS A 15 -33.39 5.08 33.60
N LEU A 16 -33.16 6.25 32.99
CA LEU A 16 -32.54 6.38 31.69
C LEU A 16 -31.14 5.77 31.78
N THR A 17 -31.01 4.50 31.39
CA THR A 17 -29.72 3.90 31.10
C THR A 17 -29.15 4.64 29.90
N GLY A 18 -28.32 5.66 30.16
CA GLY A 18 -27.54 6.32 29.13
C GLY A 18 -26.70 5.27 28.43
N LEU A 19 -26.98 5.03 27.15
CA LEU A 19 -26.01 4.42 26.25
C LEU A 19 -24.70 5.21 26.39
N PRO A 20 -23.53 4.56 26.57
CA PRO A 20 -22.27 5.29 26.60
C PRO A 20 -22.20 6.10 25.30
N ALA A 21 -22.11 7.43 25.44
CA ALA A 21 -21.81 8.29 24.32
C ALA A 21 -20.51 7.76 23.70
N SER A 22 -20.58 7.32 22.44
CA SER A 22 -19.37 6.98 21.68
C SER A 22 -18.44 8.17 21.84
N ALA A 23 -17.27 7.97 22.43
CA ALA A 23 -16.27 9.02 22.56
C ALA A 23 -15.99 9.53 21.14
N GLU A 24 -16.43 10.74 20.84
CA GLU A 24 -16.34 11.31 19.49
C GLU A 24 -14.85 11.51 19.16
N VAL A 25 -14.39 10.82 18.12
CA VAL A 25 -13.00 10.88 17.61
C VAL A 25 -12.64 12.34 17.29
N ALA A 26 -11.55 12.83 17.89
CA ALA A 26 -11.13 14.22 17.77
C ALA A 26 -9.61 14.39 17.96
N GLY A 27 -9.08 15.51 17.49
CA GLY A 27 -7.67 15.88 17.63
C GLY A 27 -6.95 15.97 16.29
N SER A 28 -5.63 16.17 16.33
CA SER A 28 -4.78 16.21 15.14
C SER A 28 -3.71 15.14 15.18
N MET A 29 -3.35 14.64 14.00
CA MET A 29 -2.18 13.78 13.82
C MET A 29 -1.54 14.01 12.46
N ALA A 30 -0.26 13.68 12.36
CA ALA A 30 0.43 13.56 11.09
C ALA A 30 0.64 12.08 10.75
N ILE A 31 0.40 11.74 9.48
CA ILE A 31 0.75 10.46 8.86
C ILE A 31 1.93 10.73 7.92
N ALA A 32 3.06 10.09 8.17
CA ALA A 32 4.25 10.22 7.37
C ALA A 32 4.44 9.03 6.43
N GLY A 33 4.89 9.28 5.21
CA GLY A 33 5.15 8.21 4.23
C GLY A 33 6.06 8.65 3.10
N HIS A 34 6.47 7.66 2.31
CA HIS A 34 7.14 7.84 1.03
C HIS A 34 6.67 6.73 0.09
N GLY A 35 6.88 6.91 -1.22
CA GLY A 35 6.54 5.88 -2.21
C GLY A 35 5.09 5.93 -2.70
N PRO A 36 4.62 4.86 -3.36
CA PRO A 36 3.40 4.87 -4.17
C PRO A 36 2.10 5.00 -3.35
N GLU A 37 2.15 4.79 -2.04
CA GLU A 37 0.97 4.75 -1.16
C GLU A 37 0.34 6.14 -0.92
N GLN A 38 0.97 7.24 -1.41
CA GLN A 38 0.52 8.60 -1.16
C GLN A 38 -0.97 8.82 -1.44
N ARG A 39 -1.42 8.50 -2.66
CA ARG A 39 -2.81 8.78 -3.08
C ARG A 39 -3.83 8.03 -2.24
N VAL A 40 -3.55 6.77 -1.89
CA VAL A 40 -4.51 5.97 -1.10
C VAL A 40 -4.60 6.52 0.32
N ILE A 41 -3.48 6.95 0.90
CA ILE A 41 -3.45 7.51 2.26
C ILE A 41 -4.13 8.88 2.31
N GLU A 42 -3.91 9.75 1.32
CA GLU A 42 -4.62 11.02 1.18
C GLU A 42 -6.14 10.81 1.07
N SER A 43 -6.56 9.81 0.27
CA SER A 43 -7.97 9.48 0.10
C SER A 43 -8.61 8.91 1.37
N LEU A 44 -7.89 8.06 2.09
CA LEU A 44 -8.32 7.53 3.40
C LEU A 44 -8.42 8.65 4.44
N ALA A 45 -7.42 9.53 4.52
CA ALA A 45 -7.40 10.67 5.43
C ALA A 45 -8.62 11.58 5.19
N HIS A 46 -8.85 11.98 3.93
CA HIS A 46 -9.98 12.82 3.58
C HIS A 46 -11.34 12.18 3.92
N ALA A 47 -11.52 10.90 3.60
CA ALA A 47 -12.75 10.20 3.89
C ALA A 47 -12.97 10.02 5.42
N PHE A 48 -11.90 9.81 6.17
CA PHE A 48 -11.93 9.73 7.63
C PHE A 48 -12.31 11.05 8.28
N GLU A 49 -11.72 12.17 7.87
CA GLU A 49 -12.05 13.52 8.37
C GLU A 49 -13.51 13.88 8.06
N LYS A 50 -14.00 13.50 6.88
CA LYS A 50 -15.41 13.68 6.52
C LYS A 50 -16.35 12.91 7.45
N ALA A 51 -15.97 11.71 7.88
CA ALA A 51 -16.72 10.91 8.84
C ALA A 51 -16.53 11.38 10.30
N ASN A 52 -15.43 12.08 10.59
CA ASN A 52 -15.05 12.54 11.92
C ASN A 52 -14.67 14.03 11.89
N PRO A 53 -15.64 14.97 11.88
CA PRO A 53 -15.40 16.39 11.62
C PRO A 53 -14.51 17.13 12.64
N ARG A 54 -14.15 16.47 13.75
CA ARG A 54 -13.24 17.01 14.78
C ARG A 54 -11.83 16.40 14.73
N ALA A 55 -11.61 15.48 13.81
CA ALA A 55 -10.30 14.95 13.50
C ALA A 55 -9.66 15.75 12.37
N TYR A 56 -8.35 15.96 12.47
CA TYR A 56 -7.54 16.57 11.42
C TYR A 56 -6.31 15.69 11.16
N ILE A 57 -6.06 15.37 9.90
CA ILE A 57 -4.96 14.52 9.47
C ILE A 57 -4.09 15.30 8.49
N ASP A 58 -2.84 15.54 8.88
CA ASP A 58 -1.82 16.05 7.98
C ASP A 58 -1.08 14.87 7.33
N VAL A 59 -1.05 14.81 6.00
CA VAL A 59 -0.33 13.77 5.25
C VAL A 59 1.02 14.32 4.81
N VAL A 60 2.07 13.93 5.52
CA VAL A 60 3.44 14.36 5.27
C VAL A 60 4.11 13.36 4.35
N TRP A 61 4.20 13.69 3.05
CA TRP A 61 4.75 12.80 2.03
C TRP A 61 5.92 13.44 1.29
N ASP A 62 7.10 12.85 1.41
CA ASP A 62 8.28 13.25 0.67
C ASP A 62 9.14 12.02 0.36
N ASP A 63 9.64 11.93 -0.88
CA ASP A 63 10.42 10.79 -1.35
C ASP A 63 11.68 10.58 -0.49
N ASN A 64 12.26 11.63 0.09
CA ASN A 64 13.46 11.56 0.94
C ASN A 64 13.14 11.53 2.44
N SER A 65 11.86 11.48 2.82
CA SER A 65 11.46 11.40 4.22
C SER A 65 11.89 10.08 4.85
N LYS A 66 11.99 10.10 6.18
CA LYS A 66 12.20 8.90 7.01
C LYS A 66 11.00 8.75 7.93
N PRO A 67 9.89 8.13 7.47
CA PRO A 67 8.64 8.06 8.24
C PRO A 67 8.83 7.45 9.63
N LEU A 68 9.65 6.40 9.74
CA LEU A 68 9.98 5.76 11.02
C LEU A 68 10.67 6.71 12.00
N ASP A 69 11.58 7.57 11.52
CA ASP A 69 12.25 8.56 12.38
C ASP A 69 11.25 9.62 12.86
N LEU A 70 10.29 10.02 12.02
CA LEU A 70 9.24 10.96 12.39
C LEU A 70 8.30 10.38 13.46
N VAL A 71 7.96 9.10 13.37
CA VAL A 71 7.21 8.41 14.44
C VAL A 71 8.05 8.29 15.71
N LYS A 72 9.29 7.80 15.62
CA LYS A 72 10.19 7.64 16.78
C LYS A 72 10.45 8.96 17.52
N THR A 73 10.53 10.07 16.80
CA THR A 73 10.70 11.42 17.35
C THR A 73 9.37 12.13 17.68
N LYS A 74 8.23 11.46 17.54
CA LYS A 74 6.87 11.94 17.84
C LYS A 74 6.41 13.14 16.99
N GLN A 75 7.03 13.34 15.82
CA GLN A 75 6.60 14.34 14.83
C GLN A 75 5.44 13.83 13.98
N ALA A 76 5.33 12.52 13.79
CA ALA A 76 4.18 11.84 13.20
C ALA A 76 3.64 10.79 14.17
N LYS A 77 2.35 10.46 14.06
CA LYS A 77 1.74 9.36 14.84
C LYS A 77 1.75 8.04 14.08
N ILE A 78 1.72 8.10 12.76
CA ILE A 78 1.72 6.94 11.87
C ILE A 78 2.83 7.08 10.84
N ALA A 79 3.55 6.00 10.58
CA ALA A 79 4.44 5.83 9.44
C ALA A 79 3.82 4.80 8.48
N VAL A 80 3.82 5.09 7.18
CA VAL A 80 3.37 4.14 6.15
C VAL A 80 4.57 3.40 5.58
N THR A 81 4.60 2.08 5.75
CA THR A 81 5.77 1.24 5.38
C THR A 81 5.36 -0.06 4.69
N GLY A 82 6.33 -0.70 4.05
CA GLY A 82 6.22 -2.08 3.53
C GLY A 82 6.74 -3.16 4.49
N THR A 83 7.34 -2.76 5.60
CA THR A 83 8.06 -3.63 6.55
C THR A 83 7.74 -3.25 7.99
N ALA A 84 7.59 -4.27 8.85
CA ALA A 84 7.45 -4.06 10.29
C ALA A 84 8.78 -3.57 10.90
N GLU A 85 8.68 -2.86 12.01
CA GLU A 85 9.84 -2.32 12.75
C GLU A 85 9.74 -2.76 14.21
N ASP A 86 10.83 -3.30 14.74
CA ASP A 86 10.90 -3.72 16.14
C ASP A 86 10.65 -2.54 17.08
N GLY A 87 9.79 -2.76 18.08
CA GLY A 87 9.42 -1.72 19.06
C GLY A 87 8.30 -0.78 18.60
N LEU A 88 7.78 -0.93 17.37
CA LEU A 88 6.56 -0.25 16.92
C LEU A 88 5.42 -1.24 16.68
N ARG A 89 4.20 -0.77 16.87
CA ARG A 89 2.99 -1.52 16.55
C ARG A 89 2.79 -1.47 15.04
N SER A 90 2.60 -2.62 14.41
CA SER A 90 2.35 -2.72 12.96
C SER A 90 0.91 -3.10 12.68
N PHE A 91 0.20 -2.30 11.88
CA PHE A 91 -1.19 -2.53 11.52
C PHE A 91 -1.34 -2.62 9.99
N GLN A 92 -1.68 -3.80 9.47
CA GLN A 92 -1.81 -4.01 8.03
C GLN A 92 -3.17 -3.55 7.52
N ILE A 93 -3.17 -2.79 6.42
CA ILE A 93 -4.41 -2.31 5.77
C ILE A 93 -4.64 -2.88 4.37
N ALA A 94 -3.58 -3.36 3.70
CA ALA A 94 -3.66 -3.93 2.36
C ALA A 94 -2.50 -4.88 2.04
N TRP A 95 -2.57 -5.51 0.87
CA TRP A 95 -1.44 -6.10 0.16
C TRP A 95 -1.13 -5.29 -1.10
N ASP A 96 0.15 -5.19 -1.46
CA ASP A 96 0.59 -4.71 -2.77
C ASP A 96 1.37 -5.82 -3.47
N GLY A 97 1.01 -6.12 -4.72
CA GLY A 97 1.81 -6.98 -5.58
C GLY A 97 2.95 -6.19 -6.20
N ILE A 98 4.10 -6.82 -6.41
CA ILE A 98 5.22 -6.21 -7.13
C ILE A 98 5.24 -6.82 -8.52
N ALA A 99 4.79 -6.05 -9.51
CA ALA A 99 4.62 -6.52 -10.88
C ALA A 99 5.92 -6.34 -11.68
N ILE A 100 6.31 -7.36 -12.44
CA ILE A 100 7.39 -7.27 -13.41
C ILE A 100 6.81 -6.79 -14.73
N MET A 101 7.08 -5.53 -15.08
CA MET A 101 6.49 -4.86 -16.23
C MET A 101 7.47 -4.78 -17.39
N VAL A 102 6.98 -5.08 -18.58
CA VAL A 102 7.69 -4.92 -19.86
C VAL A 102 6.77 -4.26 -20.89
N HIS A 103 7.34 -3.83 -22.02
CA HIS A 103 6.54 -3.37 -23.15
C HIS A 103 5.70 -4.54 -23.72
N ARG A 104 4.47 -4.26 -24.18
CA ARG A 104 3.51 -5.28 -24.65
C ARG A 104 4.06 -6.17 -25.77
N SER A 105 4.95 -5.61 -26.60
CA SER A 105 5.57 -6.32 -27.71
C SER A 105 6.70 -7.28 -27.29
N ASN A 106 7.25 -7.18 -26.07
CA ASN A 106 8.17 -8.19 -25.55
C ASN A 106 7.41 -9.52 -25.42
N PHE A 107 7.90 -10.59 -26.04
CA PHE A 107 7.21 -11.88 -26.11
C PHE A 107 7.71 -12.93 -25.12
N THR A 108 8.58 -12.57 -24.17
CA THR A 108 8.87 -13.42 -22.99
C THR A 108 7.56 -13.80 -22.33
N LYS A 109 7.37 -15.10 -22.08
CA LYS A 109 6.09 -15.65 -21.63
C LYS A 109 5.90 -15.57 -20.13
N GLU A 110 6.93 -15.94 -19.39
CA GLU A 110 6.97 -15.99 -17.93
C GLU A 110 8.42 -15.88 -17.48
N VAL A 111 8.63 -15.62 -16.20
CA VAL A 111 9.92 -15.70 -15.54
C VAL A 111 9.74 -16.43 -14.20
N THR A 112 10.79 -17.07 -13.71
CA THR A 112 10.85 -17.57 -12.35
C THR A 112 11.33 -16.46 -11.42
N LYS A 113 11.06 -16.60 -10.12
CA LYS A 113 11.57 -15.65 -9.13
C LYS A 113 13.10 -15.56 -9.14
N GLN A 114 13.78 -16.68 -9.40
CA GLN A 114 15.24 -16.70 -9.57
C GLN A 114 15.66 -15.90 -10.80
N GLU A 115 14.99 -16.08 -11.95
CA GLU A 115 15.29 -15.30 -13.16
C GLU A 115 15.04 -13.81 -12.95
N VAL A 116 14.01 -13.40 -12.20
CA VAL A 116 13.80 -12.01 -11.81
C VAL A 116 15.01 -11.50 -10.99
N ALA A 117 15.46 -12.25 -9.98
CA ALA A 117 16.62 -11.87 -9.18
C ALA A 117 17.88 -11.70 -10.05
N GLU A 118 18.12 -12.61 -10.98
CA GLU A 118 19.27 -12.58 -11.88
C GLU A 118 19.18 -11.47 -12.93
N LEU A 119 17.98 -11.21 -13.46
CA LEU A 119 17.70 -10.13 -14.39
C LEU A 119 18.01 -8.78 -13.75
N PHE A 120 17.48 -8.54 -12.55
CA PHE A 120 17.68 -7.28 -11.83
C PHE A 120 19.06 -7.15 -11.18
N SER A 121 19.78 -8.25 -10.96
CA SER A 121 21.22 -8.23 -10.65
C SER A 121 22.11 -8.01 -11.89
N GLY A 122 21.51 -7.89 -13.07
CA GLY A 122 22.20 -7.62 -14.32
C GLY A 122 22.94 -8.83 -14.91
N LYS A 123 22.62 -10.06 -14.52
CA LYS A 123 23.22 -11.27 -15.12
C LYS A 123 22.73 -11.48 -16.56
N TYR A 124 21.43 -11.35 -16.79
CA TYR A 124 20.86 -11.38 -18.13
C TYR A 124 21.15 -10.08 -18.87
N LYS A 125 21.84 -10.20 -20.01
CA LYS A 125 22.20 -9.05 -20.86
C LYS A 125 21.27 -8.88 -22.05
N VAL A 126 20.66 -9.99 -22.50
CA VAL A 126 19.74 -10.04 -23.64
C VAL A 126 18.47 -10.80 -23.26
N TRP A 127 17.33 -10.39 -23.82
CA TRP A 127 16.05 -11.03 -23.55
C TRP A 127 15.91 -12.43 -24.17
N ALA A 128 16.69 -12.75 -25.20
CA ALA A 128 16.72 -14.07 -25.83
C ALA A 128 17.06 -15.19 -24.83
N ASP A 129 17.89 -14.89 -23.82
CA ASP A 129 18.25 -15.82 -22.74
C ASP A 129 17.04 -16.20 -21.86
N LEU A 130 15.98 -15.40 -21.89
CA LEU A 130 14.70 -15.61 -21.20
C LEU A 130 13.57 -15.94 -22.20
N GLY A 131 13.91 -16.48 -23.38
CA GLY A 131 12.95 -16.82 -24.43
C GLY A 131 12.23 -15.61 -25.04
N GLY A 132 12.81 -14.42 -24.89
CA GLY A 132 12.31 -13.15 -25.40
C GLY A 132 12.98 -12.71 -26.70
N PRO A 133 12.78 -11.43 -27.08
CA PRO A 133 13.37 -10.85 -28.27
C PRO A 133 14.90 -10.76 -28.18
N ASP A 134 15.60 -10.82 -29.33
CA ASP A 134 17.05 -10.60 -29.40
C ASP A 134 17.38 -9.11 -29.25
N THR A 135 17.21 -8.61 -28.03
CA THR A 135 17.43 -7.21 -27.66
C THR A 135 18.10 -7.14 -26.30
N LYS A 136 18.92 -6.10 -26.12
CA LYS A 136 19.55 -5.80 -24.84
C LYS A 136 18.50 -5.53 -23.75
N VAL A 137 18.73 -6.06 -22.56
CA VAL A 137 17.93 -5.73 -21.37
C VAL A 137 18.31 -4.33 -20.87
N LEU A 138 17.30 -3.48 -20.69
CA LEU A 138 17.41 -2.17 -20.05
C LEU A 138 16.63 -2.19 -18.73
N LEU A 139 17.35 -2.16 -17.62
CA LEU A 139 16.74 -2.11 -16.29
C LEU A 139 16.30 -0.69 -15.96
N ILE A 140 15.05 -0.56 -15.50
CA ILE A 140 14.58 0.62 -14.79
C ILE A 140 14.52 0.26 -13.30
N ASP A 141 15.37 0.91 -12.51
CA ASP A 141 15.42 0.79 -11.06
C ASP A 141 14.56 1.88 -10.38
N ARG A 142 14.39 1.75 -9.07
CA ARG A 142 13.65 2.65 -8.19
C ARG A 142 14.60 3.30 -7.17
N PRO A 143 14.27 4.48 -6.61
CA PRO A 143 15.03 5.05 -5.51
C PRO A 143 15.19 4.09 -4.32
N ARG A 144 16.32 4.17 -3.61
CA ARG A 144 16.67 3.31 -2.45
C ARG A 144 15.78 3.52 -1.22
N ASN A 145 14.94 4.54 -1.23
CA ASN A 145 14.05 4.95 -0.15
C ASN A 145 12.59 4.78 -0.55
N GLU A 146 12.28 3.74 -1.33
CA GLU A 146 10.91 3.38 -1.64
C GLU A 146 10.60 2.00 -1.07
N ASN A 147 9.51 1.92 -0.29
CA ASN A 147 8.95 0.69 0.26
C ASN A 147 8.84 -0.46 -0.77
N ASN A 148 8.66 -0.14 -2.07
CA ASN A 148 8.56 -1.14 -3.14
C ASN A 148 9.92 -1.77 -3.47
N ARG A 149 10.98 -0.95 -3.54
CA ARG A 149 12.34 -1.43 -3.81
C ARG A 149 12.86 -2.30 -2.68
N ASP A 150 12.68 -1.88 -1.44
CA ASP A 150 13.19 -2.62 -0.28
C ASP A 150 12.57 -4.02 -0.22
N ALA A 151 11.25 -4.10 -0.37
CA ALA A 151 10.55 -5.37 -0.43
C ALA A 151 10.99 -6.24 -1.62
N PHE A 152 11.18 -5.62 -2.80
CA PHE A 152 11.64 -6.32 -4.00
C PHE A 152 13.04 -6.92 -3.80
N GLU A 153 14.01 -6.12 -3.34
CA GLU A 153 15.37 -6.56 -3.10
C GLU A 153 15.45 -7.64 -2.01
N GLN A 154 14.71 -7.47 -0.91
CA GLN A 154 14.66 -8.42 0.20
C GLN A 154 14.09 -9.77 -0.26
N GLN A 155 12.96 -9.77 -0.97
CA GLN A 155 12.29 -11.01 -1.37
C GLN A 155 13.07 -11.80 -2.42
N LEU A 156 13.92 -11.13 -3.20
CA LEU A 156 14.77 -11.74 -4.21
C LEU A 156 16.20 -12.03 -3.72
N GLY A 157 16.58 -11.55 -2.54
CA GLY A 157 17.95 -11.70 -2.03
C GLY A 157 18.99 -10.92 -2.85
N ILE A 158 18.58 -9.77 -3.40
CA ILE A 158 19.40 -8.93 -4.29
C ILE A 158 19.70 -7.55 -3.71
N ALA A 159 19.58 -7.38 -2.39
CA ALA A 159 19.92 -6.15 -1.69
C ALA A 159 21.28 -5.59 -2.16
N GLY A 160 21.26 -4.37 -2.71
CA GLY A 160 22.46 -3.70 -3.23
C GLY A 160 23.10 -4.30 -4.49
N LYS A 161 22.45 -5.27 -5.17
CA LYS A 161 22.98 -5.92 -6.38
C LYS A 161 22.45 -5.34 -7.69
N ILE A 162 21.45 -4.45 -7.64
CA ILE A 162 20.96 -3.77 -8.84
C ILE A 162 22.10 -2.91 -9.41
N PRO A 163 22.47 -3.04 -10.71
CA PRO A 163 23.59 -2.31 -11.30
C PRO A 163 23.44 -0.79 -11.16
N GLU A 164 24.50 -0.09 -10.77
CA GLU A 164 24.51 1.38 -10.61
C GLU A 164 24.15 2.14 -11.89
N GLY A 165 24.40 1.53 -13.07
CA GLY A 165 24.04 2.11 -14.36
C GLY A 165 22.56 1.94 -14.77
N ALA A 166 21.73 1.31 -13.94
CA ALA A 166 20.30 1.18 -14.20
C ALA A 166 19.62 2.56 -14.14
N LYS A 167 18.61 2.77 -15.00
CA LYS A 167 17.88 4.05 -15.02
C LYS A 167 16.97 4.13 -13.80
N VAL A 168 17.19 5.08 -12.90
CA VAL A 168 16.35 5.25 -11.70
C VAL A 168 15.16 6.18 -12.01
N ILE A 169 13.94 5.72 -11.70
CA ILE A 169 12.71 6.51 -11.84
C ILE A 169 11.82 6.27 -10.62
N ALA A 170 11.46 7.34 -9.89
CA ALA A 170 10.66 7.25 -8.68
C ALA A 170 9.16 6.97 -8.91
N LYS A 171 8.51 7.67 -9.84
CA LYS A 171 7.05 7.56 -9.99
C LYS A 171 6.64 6.41 -10.90
N ASP A 172 5.72 5.55 -10.45
CA ASP A 172 5.16 4.44 -11.24
C ASP A 172 4.62 4.91 -12.59
N GLU A 173 3.84 6.00 -12.62
CA GLU A 173 3.32 6.61 -13.84
C GLU A 173 4.43 6.96 -14.85
N LYS A 174 5.60 7.41 -14.36
CA LYS A 174 6.75 7.77 -15.20
C LYS A 174 7.51 6.53 -15.67
N VAL A 175 7.60 5.48 -14.86
CA VAL A 175 8.12 4.16 -15.28
C VAL A 175 7.27 3.60 -16.41
N ILE A 176 5.95 3.55 -16.22
CA ILE A 176 4.99 3.04 -17.20
C ILE A 176 5.13 3.79 -18.53
N LYS A 177 5.12 5.13 -18.50
CA LYS A 177 5.34 5.97 -19.70
C LYS A 177 6.70 5.72 -20.36
N THR A 178 7.74 5.48 -19.56
CA THR A 178 9.09 5.22 -20.06
C THR A 178 9.16 3.90 -20.84
N ILE A 179 8.57 2.85 -20.30
CA ILE A 179 8.46 1.53 -20.95
C ILE A 179 7.58 1.63 -22.20
N ALA A 180 6.45 2.32 -22.11
CA ALA A 180 5.45 2.41 -23.16
C ALA A 180 5.92 3.16 -24.42
N GLY A 181 6.79 4.17 -24.29
CA GLY A 181 7.13 5.01 -25.45
C GLY A 181 8.40 5.84 -25.39
N THR A 182 9.22 5.76 -24.33
CA THR A 182 10.50 6.50 -24.27
C THR A 182 11.70 5.63 -24.63
N LEU A 183 11.73 4.39 -24.16
CA LEU A 183 12.80 3.45 -24.47
C LEU A 183 12.48 2.62 -25.71
N PRO A 184 13.50 2.04 -26.38
CA PRO A 184 13.27 1.10 -27.47
C PRO A 184 12.26 0.03 -27.03
N PRO A 185 11.22 -0.24 -27.84
CA PRO A 185 10.30 -1.33 -27.57
C PRO A 185 11.07 -2.62 -27.33
N HIS A 186 10.52 -3.52 -26.51
CA HIS A 186 11.09 -4.82 -26.14
C HIS A 186 12.26 -4.83 -25.14
N SER A 187 13.01 -3.73 -25.00
CA SER A 187 14.27 -3.76 -24.23
C SER A 187 14.09 -3.58 -22.73
N ALA A 188 13.10 -2.78 -22.29
CA ALA A 188 12.99 -2.38 -20.89
C ALA A 188 12.20 -3.35 -19.99
N VAL A 189 12.65 -3.45 -18.74
CA VAL A 189 11.94 -4.08 -17.63
C VAL A 189 11.99 -3.18 -16.40
N ALA A 190 10.90 -3.16 -15.65
CA ALA A 190 10.82 -2.51 -14.33
C ALA A 190 10.01 -3.35 -13.36
N PHE A 191 10.11 -3.02 -12.07
CA PHE A 191 9.16 -3.41 -11.05
C PHE A 191 8.34 -2.20 -10.61
N VAL A 192 7.03 -2.39 -10.41
CA VAL A 192 6.06 -1.33 -10.05
C VAL A 192 4.96 -1.91 -9.14
N SER A 193 4.18 -1.06 -8.46
CA SER A 193 3.01 -1.51 -7.71
C SER A 193 1.98 -2.15 -8.66
N LEU A 194 1.40 -3.27 -8.25
CA LEU A 194 0.52 -4.06 -9.10
C LEU A 194 -0.75 -3.31 -9.49
N GLY A 195 -1.37 -2.56 -8.58
CA GLY A 195 -2.61 -1.83 -8.91
C GLY A 195 -2.39 -0.82 -10.03
N GLN A 196 -1.31 -0.04 -9.95
CA GLN A 196 -0.91 0.91 -11.00
C GLN A 196 -0.59 0.18 -12.32
N ALA A 197 0.02 -0.99 -12.22
CA ALA A 197 0.37 -1.82 -13.38
C ALA A 197 -0.87 -2.37 -14.10
N LEU A 198 -1.83 -2.90 -13.33
CA LEU A 198 -3.10 -3.41 -13.85
C LEU A 198 -3.94 -2.30 -14.46
N GLU A 199 -4.01 -1.13 -13.80
CA GLU A 199 -4.72 0.04 -14.33
C GLU A 199 -4.13 0.48 -15.67
N ALA A 200 -2.80 0.53 -15.79
CA ALA A 200 -2.14 0.86 -17.06
C ALA A 200 -2.48 -0.14 -18.18
N VAL A 201 -2.50 -1.44 -17.87
CA VAL A 201 -2.88 -2.49 -18.82
C VAL A 201 -4.35 -2.34 -19.22
N ALA A 202 -5.26 -2.13 -18.26
CA ALA A 202 -6.69 -1.96 -18.49
C ALA A 202 -6.99 -0.70 -19.33
N SER A 203 -6.25 0.37 -19.09
CA SER A 203 -6.32 1.63 -19.84
C SER A 203 -5.65 1.57 -21.23
N GLY A 204 -5.16 0.40 -21.65
CA GLY A 204 -4.64 0.19 -23.01
C GLY A 204 -3.24 0.76 -23.26
N VAL A 205 -2.49 1.13 -22.21
CA VAL A 205 -1.07 1.48 -22.33
C VAL A 205 -0.31 0.27 -22.89
N PRO A 206 0.65 0.43 -23.82
CA PRO A 206 1.35 -0.68 -24.46
C PRO A 206 2.39 -1.35 -23.55
N VAL A 207 1.97 -1.79 -22.37
CA VAL A 207 2.73 -2.55 -21.40
C VAL A 207 2.04 -3.89 -21.15
N LYS A 208 2.77 -4.84 -20.59
CA LYS A 208 2.23 -6.09 -20.06
C LYS A 208 3.01 -6.50 -18.80
N LEU A 209 2.42 -7.38 -18.01
CA LEU A 209 3.04 -7.94 -16.82
C LEU A 209 3.52 -9.36 -17.13
N LEU A 210 4.69 -9.74 -16.60
CA LEU A 210 5.18 -11.10 -16.72
C LEU A 210 4.65 -11.94 -15.54
N PRO A 211 4.07 -13.13 -15.81
CA PRO A 211 3.86 -14.15 -14.81
C PRO A 211 5.17 -14.50 -14.10
N VAL A 212 5.08 -14.71 -12.79
CA VAL A 212 6.23 -15.14 -11.97
C VAL A 212 5.94 -16.51 -11.38
N ASP A 213 6.84 -17.46 -11.59
CA ASP A 213 6.67 -18.87 -11.17
C ASP A 213 5.34 -19.47 -11.66
N LYS A 214 4.94 -19.14 -12.90
CA LYS A 214 3.66 -19.54 -13.53
C LYS A 214 2.40 -18.98 -12.86
N ILE A 215 2.55 -17.96 -12.01
CA ILE A 215 1.43 -17.28 -11.37
C ILE A 215 1.26 -15.89 -11.99
N GLU A 216 0.05 -15.63 -12.46
CA GLU A 216 -0.32 -14.31 -12.99
C GLU A 216 -0.30 -13.26 -11.87
N PRO A 217 0.26 -12.07 -12.12
CA PRO A 217 0.24 -10.94 -11.18
C PRO A 217 -1.15 -10.28 -11.24
N GLU A 218 -2.07 -10.71 -10.37
CA GLU A 218 -3.44 -10.20 -10.32
C GLU A 218 -3.91 -10.02 -8.86
N THR A 219 -4.97 -9.23 -8.65
CA THR A 219 -5.55 -9.04 -7.31
C THR A 219 -5.89 -10.37 -6.61
N PRO A 220 -6.53 -11.38 -7.25
CA PRO A 220 -6.85 -12.64 -6.57
C PRO A 220 -5.62 -13.44 -6.14
N THR A 221 -4.59 -13.51 -6.98
CA THR A 221 -3.35 -14.26 -6.69
C THR A 221 -2.48 -13.56 -5.65
N VAL A 222 -2.50 -12.23 -5.60
CA VAL A 222 -1.90 -11.45 -4.50
C VAL A 222 -2.70 -11.64 -3.22
N LYS A 223 -4.03 -11.66 -3.27
CA LYS A 223 -4.90 -11.78 -2.09
C LYS A 223 -4.73 -13.12 -1.39
N ASP A 224 -4.74 -14.22 -2.15
CA ASP A 224 -4.60 -15.57 -1.59
C ASP A 224 -3.14 -16.02 -1.37
N GLY A 225 -2.18 -15.24 -1.89
CA GLY A 225 -0.75 -15.44 -1.65
C GLY A 225 -0.05 -16.40 -2.58
N ARG A 226 -0.72 -16.87 -3.64
CA ARG A 226 -0.06 -17.60 -4.72
C ARG A 226 0.99 -16.75 -5.43
N TYR A 227 0.72 -15.46 -5.65
CA TYR A 227 1.72 -14.53 -6.19
C TYR A 227 2.62 -14.03 -5.05
N THR A 228 3.83 -14.58 -4.97
CA THR A 228 4.69 -14.42 -3.78
C THR A 228 5.45 -13.10 -3.75
N LEU A 229 5.64 -12.43 -4.89
CA LEU A 229 6.21 -11.08 -4.96
C LEU A 229 5.17 -10.05 -4.53
N ARG A 230 4.94 -9.96 -3.23
CA ARG A 230 3.95 -9.05 -2.62
C ARG A 230 4.45 -8.54 -1.27
N ARG A 231 4.01 -7.35 -0.88
CA ARG A 231 4.35 -6.71 0.40
C ARG A 231 3.09 -6.25 1.11
N PRO A 232 3.07 -6.22 2.44
CA PRO A 232 1.97 -5.59 3.16
C PRO A 232 2.05 -4.07 2.98
N VAL A 233 0.90 -3.39 3.07
CA VAL A 233 0.84 -1.95 3.34
C VAL A 233 0.55 -1.80 4.82
N LEU A 234 1.51 -1.26 5.57
CA LEU A 234 1.46 -1.17 7.02
C LEU A 234 1.34 0.27 7.49
N LEU A 235 0.57 0.46 8.55
CA LEU A 235 0.55 1.65 9.39
C LEU A 235 1.33 1.30 10.66
N LEU A 236 2.47 1.95 10.87
CA LEU A 236 3.32 1.77 12.04
C LEU A 236 3.10 2.92 13.03
N SER A 237 2.83 2.58 14.28
CA SER A 237 2.55 3.53 15.36
C SER A 237 3.25 3.12 16.65
N HIS A 238 3.27 4.02 17.63
CA HIS A 238 3.72 3.72 18.99
C HIS A 238 2.83 2.64 19.64
N ASN A 239 3.35 1.93 20.63
CA ASN A 239 2.58 0.88 21.32
C ASN A 239 1.57 1.44 22.33
N GLU A 240 1.76 2.70 22.75
CA GLU A 240 0.85 3.41 23.61
C GLU A 240 -0.51 3.62 22.90
N PRO A 241 -1.64 3.32 23.57
CA PRO A 241 -2.97 3.54 23.00
C PRO A 241 -3.18 5.01 22.60
N ASP A 242 -3.62 5.23 21.36
CA ASP A 242 -3.98 6.53 20.84
C ASP A 242 -5.34 6.41 20.11
N PRO A 243 -6.43 6.95 20.68
CA PRO A 243 -7.77 6.78 20.11
C PRO A 243 -7.93 7.30 18.69
N LEU A 244 -7.17 8.32 18.28
CA LEU A 244 -7.24 8.87 16.93
C LEU A 244 -6.54 7.94 15.92
N VAL A 245 -5.40 7.37 16.30
CA VAL A 245 -4.69 6.35 15.51
C VAL A 245 -5.54 5.11 15.34
N GLU A 246 -6.08 4.58 16.44
CA GLU A 246 -6.93 3.38 16.44
C GLU A 246 -8.19 3.60 15.59
N ALA A 247 -8.85 4.76 15.72
CA ALA A 247 -10.01 5.08 14.90
C ALA A 247 -9.69 5.13 13.40
N PHE A 248 -8.54 5.70 13.02
CA PHE A 248 -8.12 5.75 11.62
C PHE A 248 -7.80 4.36 11.06
N GLU A 249 -7.11 3.52 11.84
CA GLU A 249 -6.81 2.14 11.48
C GLU A 249 -8.09 1.30 11.31
N GLN A 250 -9.06 1.45 12.21
CA GLN A 250 -10.37 0.80 12.08
C GLN A 250 -11.15 1.32 10.87
N PHE A 251 -11.08 2.62 10.59
CA PHE A 251 -11.66 3.18 9.37
C PHE A 251 -11.01 2.60 8.11
N ALA A 252 -9.68 2.43 8.09
CA ALA A 252 -8.99 1.81 6.95
C ALA A 252 -9.42 0.35 6.72
N LEU A 253 -9.82 -0.39 7.76
CA LEU A 253 -10.40 -1.74 7.64
C LEU A 253 -11.92 -1.77 7.38
N SER A 254 -12.61 -0.64 7.55
CA SER A 254 -14.05 -0.55 7.29
C SER A 254 -14.37 -0.80 5.81
N GLU A 255 -15.65 -1.04 5.49
CA GLU A 255 -16.06 -1.23 4.09
C GLU A 255 -15.72 -0.03 3.20
N ASP A 256 -15.88 1.20 3.72
CA ASP A 256 -15.54 2.43 3.00
C ASP A 256 -14.02 2.56 2.80
N GLY A 257 -13.23 2.27 3.85
CA GLY A 257 -11.77 2.28 3.76
C GLY A 257 -11.22 1.23 2.79
N GLN A 258 -11.72 0.01 2.88
CA GLN A 258 -11.32 -1.09 1.97
C GLN A 258 -11.76 -0.84 0.52
N LYS A 259 -12.87 -0.13 0.30
CA LYS A 259 -13.28 0.31 -1.04
C LYS A 259 -12.27 1.30 -1.63
N ILE A 260 -11.85 2.31 -0.86
CA ILE A 260 -10.79 3.25 -1.28
C ILE A 260 -9.50 2.50 -1.58
N ILE A 261 -9.09 1.59 -0.70
CA ILE A 261 -7.88 0.78 -0.86
C ILE A 261 -7.91 -0.03 -2.16
N SER A 262 -9.07 -0.59 -2.51
CA SER A 262 -9.24 -1.43 -3.70
C SER A 262 -9.01 -0.72 -5.04
N GLU A 263 -8.96 0.62 -5.05
CA GLU A 263 -8.65 1.40 -6.25
C GLU A 263 -7.16 1.33 -6.65
N SER A 264 -6.27 0.93 -5.72
CA SER A 264 -4.82 0.90 -6.00
C SER A 264 -4.08 -0.28 -5.37
N TYR A 265 -4.66 -0.95 -4.39
CA TYR A 265 -4.03 -2.03 -3.64
C TYR A 265 -4.98 -3.21 -3.47
N THR A 266 -4.45 -4.37 -3.12
CA THR A 266 -5.26 -5.56 -2.86
C THR A 266 -5.85 -5.47 -1.45
N PRO A 267 -7.18 -5.32 -1.30
CA PRO A 267 -7.80 -5.21 0.00
C PRO A 267 -7.66 -6.52 0.78
N LEU A 268 -7.67 -6.42 2.11
CA LEU A 268 -7.61 -7.60 2.96
C LEU A 268 -8.87 -8.45 2.76
N PRO A 269 -8.80 -9.78 2.97
CA PRO A 269 -10.00 -10.59 3.08
C PRO A 269 -10.92 -9.97 4.13
N LYS A 270 -12.25 -9.96 3.89
CA LYS A 270 -13.20 -9.69 4.97
C LYS A 270 -12.93 -10.75 6.03
N THR A 271 -12.28 -10.38 7.13
CA THR A 271 -12.28 -11.22 8.32
C THR A 271 -13.72 -11.22 8.76
N SER A 272 -14.36 -12.39 8.82
CA SER A 272 -15.53 -12.54 9.68
C SER A 272 -15.08 -12.10 11.05
N SER A 273 -15.59 -10.95 11.54
CA SER A 273 -15.38 -10.55 12.93
C SER A 273 -15.65 -11.76 13.82
N PRO A 274 -14.82 -12.02 14.85
CA PRO A 274 -15.16 -13.03 15.85
C PRO A 274 -16.52 -12.74 16.49
#